data_AF-A0A939VBQ0-F1
#
_entry.id   AF-A0A939VBQ0-F1
#
_cell.length_a   1.000
_cell.length_b   1.000
_cell.length_c   1.000
_cell.angle_alpha   90.00
_cell.angle_beta   90.00
_cell.angle_gamma   90.00
#
_symmetry.space_group_name_H-M   'P 1'
#
loop_
_entity.id
_entity.type
_entity.pdbx_description
1 polymer ?
#
loop_
_entity_poly.entity_id
_entity_poly.type
_entity_poly.pdbx_seq_one_letter_code
_entity_poly.pdbx_strand_id
1 'polypeptide(L)'
;MIQDFPNGRLWMSDEPLQAIAREASWSQDPVHSVIALAAIVLLIVFMRDYFILWTPIMRCLGRAKANVEIEHSIQLARTRNRAALLMLLPMWLIAERFSLLSERMWLSLAIMIGYLVVKRLLAEIVLPSRIPAELRLAVRRALYTYGIVLAFVMMATVGLWLLIHWDTDAMVWVFAAEAGATLLLSMVRESEILSTTCRPLARFLYLCALELIPAAGLVAVGLVVA
;
A
#
# COMPACT_ATOMS: atom_id res chain seq x y z
N MET A 1 34.28 0.73 10.38
CA MET A 1 34.72 1.21 11.70
C MET A 1 35.34 0.00 12.40
N ILE A 2 36.66 0.00 12.58
CA ILE A 2 37.40 -1.14 13.18
C ILE A 2 37.19 -1.04 14.69
N GLN A 3 36.46 -1.99 15.27
CA GLN A 3 36.33 -2.08 16.72
C GLN A 3 37.61 -2.70 17.28
N ASP A 4 38.14 -2.05 18.32
CA ASP A 4 39.31 -2.48 19.08
C ASP A 4 39.17 -3.92 19.58
N PHE A 5 40.32 -4.59 19.76
CA PHE A 5 40.45 -5.99 20.15
C PHE A 5 40.74 -6.15 21.67
N PRO A 6 39.77 -5.99 22.59
CA PRO A 6 40.00 -6.38 23.98
C PRO A 6 40.00 -7.91 24.04
N ASN A 7 41.16 -8.50 24.36
CA ASN A 7 41.38 -9.93 24.65
C ASN A 7 41.61 -10.87 23.46
N GLY A 8 41.98 -10.37 22.27
CA GLY A 8 42.40 -11.22 21.15
C GLY A 8 41.32 -12.18 20.62
N ARG A 9 40.07 -11.98 21.03
CA ARG A 9 38.91 -12.67 20.47
C ARG A 9 38.28 -11.79 19.41
N LEU A 10 38.16 -12.34 18.21
CA LEU A 10 37.43 -11.75 17.11
C LEU A 10 35.95 -11.87 17.45
N TRP A 11 35.34 -10.80 17.95
CA TRP A 11 33.89 -10.70 18.05
C TRP A 11 33.38 -10.49 16.62
N MET A 12 33.13 -11.59 15.92
CA MET A 12 32.36 -11.54 14.68
C MET A 12 30.94 -11.09 15.06
N SER A 13 30.44 -10.07 14.38
CA SER A 13 29.03 -9.70 14.44
C SER A 13 28.20 -10.96 14.15
N ASP A 14 27.23 -11.26 15.03
CA ASP A 14 26.27 -12.35 14.83
C ASP A 14 25.24 -12.02 13.73
N GLU A 15 25.30 -10.80 13.16
CA GLU A 15 24.45 -10.45 12.03
C GLU A 15 24.80 -11.32 10.82
N PRO A 16 23.80 -11.94 10.16
CA PRO A 16 24.05 -12.76 9.00
C PRO A 16 24.69 -11.89 7.92
N LEU A 17 25.88 -12.29 7.43
CA LEU A 17 26.63 -11.65 6.35
C LEU A 17 25.78 -11.25 5.13
N GLN A 18 24.68 -11.96 4.90
CA GLN A 18 23.72 -11.70 3.83
C GLN A 18 22.91 -10.41 4.03
N ALA A 19 22.54 -10.05 5.27
CA ALA A 19 21.80 -8.82 5.56
C ALA A 19 22.67 -7.58 5.28
N ILE A 20 23.91 -7.58 5.78
CA ILE A 20 24.88 -6.47 5.58
C ILE A 20 25.23 -6.32 4.09
N ALA A 21 25.47 -7.43 3.38
CA ALA A 21 25.74 -7.40 1.94
C ALA A 21 24.55 -6.85 1.13
N ARG A 22 23.31 -7.13 1.57
CA ARG A 22 22.09 -6.65 0.91
C ARG A 22 21.87 -5.15 1.11
N GLU A 23 22.08 -4.64 2.32
CA GLU A 23 21.98 -3.19 2.59
C GLU A 23 23.00 -2.37 1.77
N ALA A 24 24.23 -2.91 1.67
CA ALA A 24 25.25 -2.34 0.81
C ALA A 24 24.82 -2.38 -0.67
N SER A 25 24.22 -3.48 -1.15
CA SER A 25 23.79 -3.60 -2.54
C SER A 25 22.64 -2.66 -2.93
N TRP A 26 21.66 -2.45 -2.04
CA TRP A 26 20.48 -1.62 -2.34
C TRP A 26 20.86 -0.14 -2.44
N SER A 27 21.70 0.34 -1.52
CA SER A 27 22.19 1.73 -1.49
C SER A 27 23.19 2.06 -2.59
N GLN A 28 23.88 1.05 -3.14
CA GLN A 28 24.88 1.22 -4.20
C GLN A 28 24.28 1.21 -5.61
N ASP A 29 23.02 0.78 -5.78
CA ASP A 29 22.36 0.80 -7.08
C ASP A 29 21.90 2.24 -7.43
N PRO A 30 22.44 2.86 -8.50
CA PRO A 30 22.05 4.20 -8.91
C PRO A 30 20.57 4.30 -9.28
N VAL A 31 19.93 3.20 -9.71
CA VAL A 31 18.51 3.20 -10.09
C VAL A 31 17.62 3.50 -8.89
N HIS A 32 17.83 2.83 -7.74
CA HIS A 32 17.05 3.08 -6.53
C HIS A 32 17.23 4.51 -6.03
N SER A 33 18.45 5.05 -6.11
CA SER A 33 18.74 6.43 -5.70
C SER A 33 18.00 7.45 -6.56
N VAL A 34 17.95 7.25 -7.89
CA VAL A 34 17.20 8.12 -8.81
C VAL A 34 15.70 8.04 -8.54
N ILE A 35 15.16 6.83 -8.32
CA ILE A 35 13.73 6.66 -8.06
C ILE A 35 13.35 7.24 -6.69
N ALA A 36 14.17 7.06 -5.66
CA ALA A 36 13.98 7.69 -4.35
C ALA A 36 14.01 9.22 -4.43
N LEU A 37 14.96 9.80 -5.17
CA LEU A 37 15.01 11.24 -5.40
C LEU A 37 13.74 11.72 -6.12
N ALA A 38 13.30 11.01 -7.16
CA ALA A 38 12.07 11.32 -7.86
C ALA A 38 10.84 11.24 -6.92
N ALA A 39 10.78 10.25 -6.04
CA ALA A 39 9.73 10.13 -5.01
C ALA A 39 9.67 11.36 -4.13
N ILE A 40 10.82 11.78 -3.60
CA ILE A 40 10.93 12.94 -2.70
C ILE A 40 10.51 14.22 -3.43
N VAL A 41 11.01 14.44 -4.65
CA VAL A 41 10.65 15.61 -5.46
C VAL A 41 9.14 15.63 -5.74
N LEU A 42 8.54 14.50 -6.12
CA LEU A 42 7.11 14.41 -6.36
C LEU A 42 6.31 14.69 -5.08
N LEU A 43 6.71 14.15 -3.93
CA LEU A 43 6.06 14.42 -2.64
C LEU A 43 6.10 15.92 -2.29
N ILE A 44 7.23 16.59 -2.53
CA ILE A 44 7.36 18.04 -2.29
C ILE A 44 6.48 18.84 -3.26
N VAL A 45 6.53 18.54 -4.57
CA VAL A 45 5.75 19.24 -5.59
C VAL A 45 4.25 19.10 -5.35
N PHE A 46 3.79 17.92 -4.90
CA PHE A 46 2.38 17.62 -4.65
C PHE A 46 1.97 17.79 -3.18
N MET A 47 2.83 18.35 -2.33
CA MET A 47 2.57 18.53 -0.89
C MET A 47 1.25 19.24 -0.63
N ARG A 48 0.93 20.29 -1.41
CA ARG A 48 -0.32 21.03 -1.31
C ARG A 48 -1.55 20.14 -1.56
N ASP A 49 -1.48 19.25 -2.55
CA ASP A 49 -2.58 18.36 -2.91
C ASP A 49 -2.85 17.36 -1.77
N TYR A 50 -1.80 16.88 -1.11
CA TYR A 50 -1.93 16.02 0.07
C TYR A 50 -2.58 16.75 1.26
N PHE A 51 -2.20 18.00 1.53
CA PHE A 51 -2.83 18.80 2.59
C PHE A 51 -4.32 19.06 2.32
N ILE A 52 -4.69 19.34 1.07
CA ILE A 52 -6.10 19.52 0.68
C ILE A 52 -6.89 18.23 0.87
N LEU A 53 -6.29 17.08 0.56
CA LEU A 53 -6.92 15.77 0.69
C LEU A 53 -6.96 15.25 2.14
N TRP A 54 -6.09 15.73 3.02
CA TRP A 54 -5.96 15.22 4.38
C TRP A 54 -7.29 15.20 5.14
N THR A 55 -7.98 16.34 5.21
CA THR A 55 -9.25 16.42 5.95
C THR A 55 -10.34 15.52 5.35
N PRO A 56 -10.61 15.51 4.03
CA PRO A 56 -11.53 14.55 3.42
C PRO A 56 -11.19 13.08 3.70
N ILE A 57 -9.91 12.69 3.58
CA ILE A 57 -9.47 11.30 3.80
C ILE A 57 -9.67 10.90 5.26
N MET A 58 -9.33 11.76 6.22
CA MET A 58 -9.54 11.48 7.64
C MET A 58 -11.02 11.30 7.99
N ARG A 59 -11.93 12.01 7.30
CA ARG A 59 -13.38 11.75 7.45
C ARG A 59 -13.79 10.38 6.90
N CYS A 60 -13.15 9.90 5.84
CA CYS A 60 -13.37 8.56 5.27
C CYS A 60 -12.94 7.44 6.21
N LEU A 61 -12.00 7.70 7.12
CA LEU A 61 -11.63 6.74 8.16
C LEU A 61 -12.76 6.52 9.17
N GLY A 62 -13.55 7.55 9.48
CA GLY A 62 -14.63 7.49 10.45
C GLY A 62 -16.02 7.22 9.86
N ARG A 63 -16.27 7.62 8.61
CA ARG A 63 -17.61 7.59 8.00
C ARG A 63 -17.57 7.11 6.56
N ALA A 64 -18.22 5.98 6.27
CA ALA A 64 -18.37 5.45 4.91
C ALA A 64 -18.98 6.45 3.90
N LYS A 65 -19.94 7.29 4.33
CA LYS A 65 -20.55 8.31 3.46
C LYS A 65 -19.55 9.34 2.94
N ALA A 66 -18.46 9.60 3.67
CA ALA A 66 -17.44 10.54 3.22
C ALA A 66 -16.73 10.09 1.93
N ASN A 67 -16.60 8.77 1.70
CA ASN A 67 -16.07 8.26 0.42
C ASN A 67 -16.98 8.63 -0.76
N VAL A 68 -18.29 8.67 -0.55
CA VAL A 68 -19.26 9.10 -1.57
C VAL A 68 -19.20 10.61 -1.77
N GLU A 69 -19.05 11.38 -0.69
CA GLU A 69 -18.87 12.84 -0.73
C GLU A 69 -17.66 13.27 -1.59
N ILE A 70 -16.55 12.50 -1.54
CA ILE A 70 -15.39 12.75 -2.40
C ILE A 70 -15.73 12.59 -3.89
N GLU A 71 -16.57 11.63 -4.26
CA GLU A 71 -16.95 11.38 -5.66
C GLU A 71 -17.87 12.48 -6.23
N HIS A 72 -18.65 13.17 -5.38
CA HIS A 72 -19.47 14.30 -5.83
C HIS A 72 -18.64 15.52 -6.26
N SER A 73 -17.41 15.66 -5.73
CA SER A 73 -16.50 16.72 -6.13
C SER A 73 -15.48 16.21 -7.15
N ILE A 74 -15.66 16.59 -8.41
CA ILE A 74 -14.77 16.21 -9.52
C ILE A 74 -13.31 16.59 -9.21
N GLN A 75 -13.10 17.76 -8.58
CA GLN A 75 -11.76 18.23 -8.22
C GLN A 75 -11.13 17.31 -7.16
N LEU A 76 -11.84 17.01 -6.06
CA LEU A 76 -11.32 16.15 -5.00
C LEU A 76 -11.06 14.72 -5.50
N ALA A 77 -11.98 14.16 -6.30
CA ALA A 77 -11.81 12.83 -6.88
C ALA A 77 -10.57 12.76 -7.80
N ARG A 78 -10.33 13.80 -8.62
CA ARG A 78 -9.13 13.89 -9.46
C ARG A 78 -7.85 14.04 -8.63
N THR A 79 -7.84 14.92 -7.65
CA THR A 79 -6.69 15.12 -6.76
C THR A 79 -6.38 13.83 -6.01
N ARG A 80 -7.38 13.11 -5.49
CA ARG A 80 -7.19 11.80 -4.84
C ARG A 80 -6.58 10.78 -5.79
N ASN A 81 -7.10 10.64 -7.00
CA ASN A 81 -6.58 9.65 -7.95
C ASN A 81 -5.11 9.95 -8.33
N ARG A 82 -4.78 11.24 -8.51
CA ARG A 82 -3.40 11.67 -8.75
C ARG A 82 -2.52 11.36 -7.54
N ALA A 83 -2.96 11.72 -6.34
CA ALA A 83 -2.25 11.46 -5.09
C ALA A 83 -2.00 9.96 -4.86
N ALA A 84 -3.01 9.12 -5.11
CA ALA A 84 -2.88 7.66 -5.00
C ALA A 84 -1.85 7.11 -5.99
N LEU A 85 -1.87 7.57 -7.25
CA LEU A 85 -0.88 7.17 -8.25
C LEU A 85 0.55 7.56 -7.84
N LEU A 86 0.72 8.78 -7.34
CA LEU A 86 2.01 9.29 -6.88
C LEU A 86 2.52 8.53 -5.64
N MET A 87 1.61 8.14 -4.74
CA MET A 87 1.91 7.39 -3.51
C MET A 87 2.26 5.91 -3.76
N LEU A 88 2.00 5.36 -4.95
CA LEU A 88 2.49 4.02 -5.31
C LEU A 88 4.01 3.95 -5.29
N LEU A 89 4.69 5.02 -5.70
CA LEU A 89 6.14 5.04 -5.82
C LEU A 89 6.87 4.97 -4.47
N PRO A 90 6.52 5.77 -3.43
CA PRO A 90 7.10 5.59 -2.10
C PRO A 90 6.70 4.25 -1.46
N MET A 91 5.46 3.78 -1.61
CA MET A 91 5.09 2.44 -1.11
C MET A 91 5.93 1.33 -1.75
N TRP A 92 6.20 1.45 -3.05
CA TRP A 92 7.02 0.50 -3.77
C TRP A 92 8.48 0.51 -3.30
N LEU A 93 9.08 1.68 -3.13
CA LEU A 93 10.44 1.82 -2.59
C LEU A 93 10.58 1.22 -1.18
N ILE A 94 9.58 1.43 -0.33
CA ILE A 94 9.54 0.82 1.01
C ILE A 94 9.42 -0.70 0.88
N ALA A 95 8.52 -1.18 0.04
CA ALA A 95 8.32 -2.61 -0.16
C ALA A 95 9.57 -3.33 -0.70
N GLU A 96 10.31 -2.69 -1.59
CA GLU A 96 11.59 -3.22 -2.08
C GLU A 96 12.68 -3.17 -1.02
N ARG A 97 12.82 -2.05 -0.29
CA ARG A 97 13.83 -1.89 0.78
C ARG A 97 13.73 -2.98 1.86
N PHE A 98 12.50 -3.35 2.24
CA PHE A 98 12.23 -4.38 3.26
C PHE A 98 11.95 -5.75 2.65
N SER A 99 12.20 -5.95 1.34
CA SER A 99 12.07 -7.24 0.67
C SER A 99 10.66 -7.85 0.74
N LEU A 100 9.64 -7.00 0.84
CA LEU A 100 8.23 -7.41 0.81
C LEU A 100 7.79 -7.88 -0.58
N LEU A 101 8.52 -7.48 -1.62
CA LEU A 101 8.28 -7.85 -3.01
C LEU A 101 9.48 -8.66 -3.55
N SER A 102 9.21 -9.59 -4.47
CA SER A 102 10.22 -10.38 -5.18
C SER A 102 11.32 -9.49 -5.77
N GLU A 103 12.56 -10.01 -5.82
CA GLU A 103 13.78 -9.33 -6.29
C GLU A 103 13.70 -8.75 -7.71
N ARG A 104 12.65 -9.09 -8.48
CA ARG A 104 12.45 -8.65 -9.84
C ARG A 104 11.34 -7.60 -9.91
N MET A 105 11.73 -6.33 -9.99
CA MET A 105 10.84 -5.16 -10.12
C MET A 105 9.71 -5.32 -11.15
N TRP A 106 10.00 -5.92 -12.30
CA TRP A 106 9.01 -6.10 -13.37
C TRP A 106 7.94 -7.15 -13.04
N LEU A 107 8.28 -8.16 -12.22
CA LEU A 107 7.34 -9.18 -11.75
C LEU A 107 6.34 -8.60 -10.75
N SER A 108 6.80 -7.82 -9.78
CA SER A 108 5.91 -7.18 -8.80
C SER A 108 4.95 -6.18 -9.48
N LEU A 109 5.45 -5.42 -10.45
CA LEU A 109 4.62 -4.54 -11.27
C LEU A 109 3.59 -5.34 -12.10
N ALA A 110 4.01 -6.43 -12.75
CA ALA A 110 3.11 -7.29 -13.53
C ALA A 110 2.02 -7.92 -12.66
N ILE A 111 2.36 -8.37 -11.45
CA ILE A 111 1.42 -8.91 -10.46
C ILE A 111 0.42 -7.83 -10.03
N MET A 112 0.89 -6.62 -9.73
CA MET A 112 0.02 -5.50 -9.34
C MET A 112 -0.93 -5.09 -10.48
N ILE A 113 -0.44 -5.01 -11.73
CA ILE A 113 -1.28 -4.73 -12.90
C ILE A 113 -2.29 -5.85 -13.12
N GLY A 114 -1.86 -7.11 -13.04
CA GLY A 114 -2.72 -8.28 -13.16
C GLY A 114 -3.85 -8.26 -12.13
N TYR A 115 -3.53 -7.94 -10.88
CA TYR A 115 -4.51 -7.76 -9.80
C TYR A 115 -5.52 -6.65 -10.16
N LEU A 116 -5.07 -5.48 -10.60
CA LEU A 116 -5.96 -4.37 -10.96
C LEU A 116 -6.89 -4.73 -12.13
N VAL A 117 -6.38 -5.48 -13.12
CA VAL A 117 -7.18 -5.95 -14.27
C VAL A 117 -8.23 -6.95 -13.82
N VAL A 118 -7.84 -7.98 -13.05
CA VAL A 118 -8.76 -8.99 -12.53
C VAL A 118 -9.82 -8.34 -11.64
N LYS A 119 -9.42 -7.44 -10.75
CA LYS A 119 -10.35 -6.67 -9.90
C LYS A 119 -11.34 -5.86 -10.74
N ARG A 120 -10.87 -5.20 -11.81
CA ARG A 120 -11.74 -4.44 -12.70
C ARG A 120 -12.75 -5.32 -13.42
N LEU A 121 -12.33 -6.48 -13.93
CA LEU A 121 -13.21 -7.42 -14.62
C LEU A 121 -14.26 -8.00 -13.66
N LEU A 122 -13.85 -8.46 -12.47
CA LEU A 122 -14.76 -8.96 -11.45
C LEU A 122 -15.76 -7.89 -10.99
N ALA A 123 -15.34 -6.63 -10.92
CA ALA A 123 -16.20 -5.52 -10.54
C ALA A 123 -17.28 -5.21 -11.59
N GLU A 124 -17.10 -5.59 -12.85
CA GLU A 124 -18.16 -5.48 -13.87
C GLU A 124 -19.13 -6.67 -13.82
N ILE A 125 -18.66 -7.86 -13.42
CA ILE A 125 -19.47 -9.09 -13.37
C ILE A 125 -20.32 -9.15 -12.11
N VAL A 126 -19.72 -8.85 -10.95
CA VAL A 126 -20.34 -9.10 -9.64
C VAL A 126 -21.21 -7.93 -9.18
N LEU A 127 -20.93 -6.71 -9.65
CA LEU A 127 -21.60 -5.53 -9.14
C LEU A 127 -22.99 -5.35 -9.78
N PRO A 128 -24.08 -5.29 -8.99
CA PRO A 128 -25.42 -5.16 -9.52
C PRO A 128 -25.60 -3.87 -10.35
N SER A 129 -26.20 -4.00 -11.54
CA SER A 129 -26.46 -2.88 -12.46
C SER A 129 -27.34 -1.78 -11.85
N ARG A 130 -28.13 -2.12 -10.81
CA ARG A 130 -29.08 -1.22 -10.12
C ARG A 130 -28.44 -0.25 -9.13
N ILE A 131 -27.12 -0.34 -8.90
CA ILE A 131 -26.41 0.58 -7.99
C ILE A 131 -26.14 1.90 -8.72
N PRO A 132 -26.44 3.08 -8.11
CA PRO A 132 -26.14 4.38 -8.69
C PRO A 132 -24.65 4.52 -9.00
N ALA A 133 -24.33 5.21 -10.09
CA ALA A 133 -22.97 5.30 -10.63
C ALA A 133 -21.96 5.85 -9.60
N GLU A 134 -22.37 6.81 -8.77
CA GLU A 134 -21.53 7.43 -7.75
C GLU A 134 -21.13 6.45 -6.65
N LEU A 135 -22.09 5.64 -6.16
CA LEU A 135 -21.82 4.63 -5.14
C LEU A 135 -20.89 3.55 -5.70
N ARG A 136 -21.12 3.15 -6.96
CA ARG A 136 -20.25 2.22 -7.69
C ARG A 136 -18.83 2.74 -7.82
N LEU A 137 -18.65 4.03 -8.14
CA LEU A 137 -17.34 4.66 -8.20
C LEU A 137 -16.68 4.76 -6.82
N ALA A 138 -17.44 5.13 -5.79
CA ALA A 138 -16.95 5.25 -4.42
C ALA A 138 -16.43 3.90 -3.90
N VAL A 139 -17.14 2.80 -4.14
CA VAL A 139 -16.67 1.46 -3.75
C VAL A 139 -15.42 1.08 -4.55
N ARG A 140 -15.41 1.24 -5.89
CA ARG A 140 -14.23 0.89 -6.72
C ARG A 140 -12.97 1.69 -6.37
N ARG A 141 -13.13 2.92 -5.89
CA ARG A 141 -12.01 3.84 -5.58
C ARG A 141 -11.73 3.93 -4.08
N ALA A 142 -12.44 3.19 -3.24
CA ALA A 142 -12.21 3.17 -1.80
C ALA A 142 -10.78 2.74 -1.48
N LEU A 143 -10.28 1.69 -2.15
CA LEU A 143 -8.89 1.23 -2.01
C LEU A 143 -7.86 2.34 -2.25
N TYR A 144 -8.14 3.33 -3.12
CA TYR A 144 -7.19 4.41 -3.41
C TYR A 144 -7.10 5.37 -2.22
N THR A 145 -8.24 5.66 -1.58
CA THR A 145 -8.29 6.48 -0.37
C THR A 145 -7.49 5.83 0.76
N TYR A 146 -7.71 4.54 1.02
CA TYR A 146 -6.99 3.83 2.09
C TYR A 146 -5.54 3.52 1.72
N GLY A 147 -5.21 3.38 0.42
CA GLY A 147 -3.84 3.25 -0.06
C GLY A 147 -3.00 4.51 0.19
N ILE A 148 -3.59 5.71 0.06
CA ILE A 148 -2.90 6.96 0.45
C ILE A 148 -2.62 6.95 1.97
N VAL A 149 -3.58 6.51 2.78
CA VAL A 149 -3.39 6.40 4.24
C VAL A 149 -2.28 5.41 4.56
N LEU A 150 -2.29 4.23 3.92
CA LEU A 150 -1.25 3.22 4.08
C LEU A 150 0.13 3.80 3.74
N ALA A 151 0.27 4.52 2.62
CA ALA A 151 1.53 5.14 2.23
C ALA A 151 2.08 6.09 3.31
N PHE A 152 1.22 6.94 3.88
CA PHE A 152 1.62 7.83 4.97
C PHE A 152 2.01 7.08 6.25
N VAL A 153 1.27 6.03 6.59
CA VAL A 153 1.58 5.18 7.76
C VAL A 153 2.93 4.49 7.57
N MET A 154 3.16 3.85 6.41
CA MET A 154 4.43 3.19 6.09
C MET A 154 5.61 4.17 6.11
N MET A 155 5.44 5.37 5.54
CA MET A 155 6.48 6.40 5.61
C MET A 155 6.78 6.84 7.05
N ALA A 156 5.74 6.99 7.88
CA ALA A 156 5.90 7.33 9.29
C ALA A 156 6.61 6.21 10.06
N THR A 157 6.32 4.94 9.77
CA THR A 157 6.96 3.81 10.44
C THR A 157 8.40 3.60 9.98
N VAL A 158 8.73 3.86 8.72
CA VAL A 158 10.13 3.99 8.28
C VAL A 158 10.85 5.12 9.03
N GLY A 159 10.20 6.28 9.19
CA GLY A 159 10.76 7.39 9.95
C GLY A 159 11.04 7.03 11.42
N LEU A 160 10.12 6.30 12.06
CA LEU A 160 10.30 5.80 13.43
C LEU A 160 11.40 4.74 13.52
N TRP A 161 11.49 3.85 12.53
CA TRP A 161 12.54 2.85 12.44
C TRP A 161 13.93 3.49 12.38
N LEU A 162 14.10 4.57 11.61
CA LEU A 162 15.36 5.33 11.56
C LEU A 162 15.77 5.95 12.91
N LEU A 163 14.81 6.20 13.81
CA LEU A 163 15.10 6.76 15.14
C LEU A 163 15.46 5.66 16.15
N ILE A 164 14.72 4.55 16.12
CA ILE A 164 14.78 3.49 17.15
C ILE A 164 15.76 2.37 16.77
N HIS A 165 16.12 2.25 15.49
CA HIS A 165 16.99 1.20 14.95
C HIS A 165 16.46 -0.21 15.26
N TRP A 166 15.19 -0.43 14.95
CA TRP A 166 14.54 -1.72 15.18
C TRP A 166 15.07 -2.79 14.22
N ASP A 167 14.88 -4.06 14.60
CA ASP A 167 15.24 -5.20 13.75
C ASP A 167 14.45 -5.16 12.42
N THR A 168 15.14 -5.46 11.32
CA THR A 168 14.58 -5.40 9.96
C THR A 168 13.53 -6.49 9.77
N ASP A 169 13.71 -7.65 10.40
CA ASP A 169 12.75 -8.76 10.32
C ASP A 169 11.43 -8.41 11.03
N ALA A 170 11.49 -7.64 12.11
CA ALA A 170 10.29 -7.14 12.78
C ALA A 170 9.53 -6.14 11.90
N MET A 171 10.24 -5.31 11.12
CA MET A 171 9.62 -4.33 10.23
C MET A 171 8.79 -4.97 9.11
N VAL A 172 9.21 -6.13 8.60
CA VAL A 172 8.43 -6.90 7.61
C VAL A 172 7.04 -7.23 8.16
N TRP A 173 6.97 -7.71 9.40
CA TRP A 173 5.70 -8.02 10.06
C TRP A 173 4.86 -6.78 10.35
N VAL A 174 5.50 -5.67 10.72
CA VAL A 174 4.82 -4.38 10.93
C VAL A 174 4.17 -3.90 9.64
N PHE A 175 4.90 -3.88 8.52
CA PHE A 175 4.34 -3.47 7.23
C PHE A 175 3.24 -4.42 6.74
N ALA A 176 3.40 -5.73 6.94
CA ALA A 176 2.34 -6.69 6.63
C ALA A 176 1.08 -6.45 7.47
N ALA A 177 1.24 -6.13 8.76
CA ALA A 177 0.13 -5.80 9.65
C ALA A 177 -0.55 -4.47 9.26
N GLU A 178 0.21 -3.44 8.88
CA GLU A 178 -0.32 -2.17 8.38
C GLU A 178 -1.11 -2.34 7.08
N ALA A 179 -0.55 -3.07 6.12
CA ALA A 179 -1.23 -3.39 4.85
C ALA A 179 -2.50 -4.21 5.10
N GLY A 180 -2.43 -5.22 5.97
CA GLY A 180 -3.60 -6.01 6.37
C GLY A 180 -4.68 -5.18 7.06
N ALA A 181 -4.31 -4.32 8.01
CA ALA A 181 -5.23 -3.47 8.76
C ALA A 181 -5.92 -2.44 7.84
N THR A 182 -5.18 -1.81 6.94
CA THR A 182 -5.74 -0.84 5.98
C THR A 182 -6.65 -1.51 4.96
N LEU A 183 -6.31 -2.73 4.51
CA LEU A 183 -7.14 -3.54 3.64
C LEU A 183 -8.44 -3.99 4.34
N LEU A 184 -8.36 -4.48 5.58
CA LEU A 184 -9.54 -4.82 6.39
C LEU A 184 -10.44 -3.59 6.61
N LEU A 185 -9.85 -2.44 6.93
CA LEU A 185 -10.58 -1.20 7.09
C LEU A 185 -11.29 -0.81 5.78
N SER A 186 -10.62 -0.95 4.63
CA SER A 186 -11.23 -0.68 3.33
C SER A 186 -12.42 -1.60 3.06
N MET A 187 -12.31 -2.91 3.36
CA MET A 187 -13.40 -3.87 3.23
C MET A 187 -14.60 -3.52 4.12
N VAL A 188 -14.36 -3.18 5.40
CA VAL A 188 -15.42 -2.77 6.33
C VAL A 188 -16.14 -1.55 5.76
N ARG A 189 -15.41 -0.58 5.25
CA ARG A 189 -15.97 0.68 4.73
C ARG A 189 -16.73 0.47 3.43
N GLU A 190 -16.25 -0.37 2.53
CA GLU A 190 -17.01 -0.79 1.34
C GLU A 190 -18.30 -1.52 1.73
N SER A 191 -18.24 -2.38 2.75
CA SER A 191 -19.41 -3.09 3.26
C SER A 191 -20.49 -2.15 3.79
N GLU A 192 -20.08 -1.09 4.50
CA GLU A 192 -20.98 -0.05 5.00
C GLU A 192 -21.61 0.75 3.85
N ILE A 193 -20.84 1.10 2.82
CA ILE A 193 -21.34 1.81 1.63
C ILE A 193 -22.41 0.95 0.93
N LEU A 194 -22.10 -0.31 0.66
CA LEU A 194 -23.01 -1.26 0.01
C LEU A 194 -24.24 -1.56 0.87
N SER A 195 -24.15 -1.38 2.20
CA SER A 195 -25.25 -1.69 3.11
C SER A 195 -26.49 -0.85 2.90
N THR A 196 -26.32 0.33 2.33
CA THR A 196 -27.40 1.27 2.06
C THR A 196 -28.31 0.82 0.92
N THR A 197 -27.82 -0.02 0.01
CA THR A 197 -28.49 -0.33 -1.26
C THR A 197 -28.63 -1.83 -1.53
N CYS A 198 -27.73 -2.66 -1.00
CA CYS A 198 -27.64 -4.09 -1.35
C CYS A 198 -28.06 -5.02 -0.20
N ARG A 199 -28.66 -6.16 -0.58
CA ARG A 199 -28.94 -7.29 0.32
C ARG A 199 -27.63 -7.82 0.94
N PRO A 200 -27.68 -8.35 2.17
CA PRO A 200 -26.47 -8.81 2.89
C PRO A 200 -25.71 -9.91 2.14
N LEU A 201 -26.41 -10.84 1.49
CA LEU A 201 -25.79 -11.92 0.71
C LEU A 201 -25.01 -11.40 -0.52
N ALA A 202 -25.57 -10.44 -1.25
CA ALA A 202 -24.88 -9.84 -2.40
C ALA A 202 -23.64 -9.05 -1.96
N ARG A 203 -23.70 -8.41 -0.78
CA ARG A 203 -22.55 -7.70 -0.18
C ARG A 203 -21.43 -8.67 0.21
N PHE A 204 -21.77 -9.79 0.85
CA PHE A 204 -20.79 -10.82 1.20
C PHE A 204 -20.12 -11.40 -0.05
N LEU A 205 -20.93 -11.78 -1.05
CA LEU A 205 -20.42 -12.31 -2.31
C LEU A 205 -19.49 -11.31 -3.01
N TYR A 206 -19.83 -10.02 -2.98
CA TYR A 206 -19.01 -8.96 -3.52
C TYR A 206 -17.65 -8.85 -2.81
N LEU A 207 -17.64 -8.80 -1.47
CA LEU A 207 -16.39 -8.70 -0.70
C LEU A 207 -15.49 -9.91 -0.90
N CYS A 208 -16.06 -11.12 -0.90
CA CYS A 208 -15.30 -12.34 -1.15
C CYS A 208 -14.73 -12.37 -2.58
N ALA A 209 -15.56 -12.05 -3.58
CA ALA A 209 -15.14 -12.12 -4.98
C ALA A 209 -14.12 -11.03 -5.34
N LEU A 210 -14.28 -9.81 -4.82
CA LEU A 210 -13.50 -8.67 -5.28
C LEU A 210 -12.24 -8.40 -4.46
N GLU A 211 -12.27 -8.71 -3.17
CA GLU A 211 -11.16 -8.39 -2.27
C GLU A 211 -10.44 -9.66 -1.81
N LEU A 212 -11.17 -10.69 -1.37
CA LEU A 212 -10.55 -11.89 -0.80
C LEU A 212 -9.90 -12.79 -1.87
N ILE A 213 -10.60 -13.09 -2.96
CA ILE A 213 -10.07 -13.96 -4.04
C ILE A 213 -8.83 -13.32 -4.70
N PRO A 214 -8.84 -12.04 -5.09
CA PRO A 214 -7.66 -11.44 -5.73
C PRO A 214 -6.50 -11.25 -4.75
N ALA A 215 -6.75 -10.96 -3.48
CA ALA A 215 -5.70 -10.91 -2.46
C ALA A 215 -5.08 -12.29 -2.21
N ALA A 216 -5.90 -13.33 -2.06
CA ALA A 216 -5.43 -14.71 -1.91
C ALA A 216 -4.65 -15.18 -3.14
N GLY A 217 -5.11 -14.83 -4.35
CA GLY A 217 -4.40 -15.09 -5.59
C GLY A 217 -3.04 -14.39 -5.64
N LEU A 218 -2.96 -13.14 -5.18
CA LEU A 218 -1.72 -12.37 -5.13
C LEU A 218 -0.70 -12.99 -4.16
N VAL A 219 -1.16 -13.42 -2.98
CA VAL A 219 -0.33 -14.15 -2.01
C VAL A 219 0.13 -15.49 -2.58
N ALA A 220 -0.76 -16.24 -3.24
CA ALA A 220 -0.41 -17.52 -3.85
C ALA A 220 0.64 -17.37 -4.96
N VAL A 221 0.50 -16.37 -5.83
CA VAL A 221 1.51 -16.06 -6.86
C VAL A 221 2.82 -15.62 -6.22
N GLY A 222 2.76 -14.79 -5.17
CA GLY A 222 3.94 -14.38 -4.42
C GLY A 222 4.70 -15.57 -3.82
N LEU A 223 3.99 -16.54 -3.24
CA LEU A 223 4.59 -17.76 -2.67
C LEU A 223 5.16 -18.71 -3.72
N VAL A 224 4.65 -18.70 -4.95
CA VAL A 224 5.14 -19.55 -6.04
C VAL A 224 6.36 -18.94 -6.73
N VAL A 225 6.49 -17.61 -6.69
CA VAL A 225 7.57 -16.85 -7.35
C VAL A 225 8.74 -16.55 -6.39
N ALA A 226 8.50 -16.58 -5.07
CA ALA A 226 9.53 -16.48 -4.03
C ALA A 226 10.29 -17.80 -3.86
#